data_AF-A0A6N1ART3-F1
#
_entry.id   AF-A0A6N1ART3-F1
#
_cell.length_a   1.000
_cell.length_b   1.000
_cell.length_c   1.000
_cell.angle_alpha   90.00
_cell.angle_beta   90.00
_cell.angle_gamma   90.00
#
_symmetry.space_group_name_H-M   'P 1'
#
loop_
_entity.id
_entity.type
_entity.pdbx_description
1 polymer ?
#
loop_
_entity_poly.entity_id
_entity_poly.type
_entity_poly.pdbx_seq_one_letter_code
_entity_poly.pdbx_strand_id
1 'polypeptide(L)'
;MSDITLTPRERALVRNEFMVRFGQALRLESGILVKRWATGPNKGQPKPGTVIQRKLDRGLLELRDDCCHWLRARFTEAGLAALRHMAEDARALPPGE
;
A
#
# COMPACT_ATOMS: atom_id res chain seq x y z
N MET A 1 13.53 -13.21 -10.88
CA MET A 1 13.68 -12.34 -9.70
C MET A 1 12.68 -11.21 -9.86
N SER A 2 11.59 -11.22 -9.10
CA SER A 2 10.61 -10.13 -9.12
C SER A 2 11.31 -8.86 -8.68
N ASP A 3 11.18 -7.77 -9.43
CA ASP A 3 11.75 -6.47 -9.05
C ASP A 3 11.08 -6.02 -7.73
N ILE A 4 11.85 -6.08 -6.64
CA ILE A 4 11.43 -5.70 -5.29
C ILE A 4 11.62 -4.20 -5.02
N THR A 5 12.22 -3.46 -5.94
CA THR A 5 12.53 -2.05 -5.72
C THR A 5 11.28 -1.19 -5.87
N LEU A 6 10.99 -0.39 -4.85
CA LEU A 6 9.86 0.56 -4.88
C LEU A 6 10.24 1.81 -5.67
N THR A 7 9.36 2.20 -6.59
CA THR A 7 9.46 3.46 -7.34
C THR A 7 9.22 4.67 -6.44
N PRO A 8 9.65 5.89 -6.83
CA PRO A 8 9.43 7.10 -6.01
C PRO A 8 7.96 7.35 -5.64
N ARG A 9 7.01 7.08 -6.55
CA ARG A 9 5.57 7.23 -6.28
C ARG A 9 5.06 6.20 -5.28
N GLU A 10 5.56 4.97 -5.35
CA GLU A 10 5.22 3.91 -4.40
C GLU A 10 5.79 4.18 -3.01
N ARG A 11 7.00 4.74 -2.92
CA ARG A 11 7.61 5.17 -1.66
C ARG A 11 6.82 6.32 -1.03
N ALA A 12 6.43 7.31 -1.83
CA ALA A 12 5.60 8.43 -1.36
C ALA A 12 4.23 7.95 -0.84
N LEU A 13 3.60 6.97 -1.50
CA LEU A 13 2.37 6.36 -0.99
C LEU A 13 2.60 5.71 0.38
N VAL A 14 3.62 4.86 0.52
CA VAL A 14 3.93 4.21 1.81
C VAL A 14 4.17 5.24 2.90
N ARG A 15 4.93 6.30 2.61
CA ARG A 15 5.17 7.39 3.56
C ARG A 15 3.87 8.07 3.98
N ASN A 16 3.01 8.44 3.04
CA ASN A 16 1.77 9.16 3.34
C ASN A 16 0.73 8.31 4.08
N GLU A 17 0.68 7.01 3.81
CA GLU A 17 -0.27 6.08 4.43
C GLU A 17 0.16 5.67 5.86
N PHE A 18 1.47 5.55 6.10
CA PHE A 18 2.02 5.04 7.37
C PHE A 18 2.76 6.09 8.21
N MET A 19 2.86 7.34 7.75
CA MET A 19 3.30 8.44 8.61
C MET A 19 2.36 8.60 9.80
N VAL A 20 2.89 9.17 10.89
CA VAL A 20 2.08 9.51 12.06
C VAL A 20 0.99 10.50 11.61
N ARG A 21 -0.26 10.06 11.68
CA ARG A 21 -1.44 10.91 11.46
C ARG A 21 -2.25 10.90 12.74
N PHE A 22 -2.63 12.07 13.23
CA PHE A 22 -3.39 12.21 14.48
C PHE A 22 -2.74 11.52 15.69
N GLY A 23 -1.40 11.54 15.77
CA GLY A 23 -0.63 11.04 16.91
C GLY A 23 -0.32 9.54 16.90
N GLN A 24 -0.74 8.78 15.88
CA GLN A 24 -0.38 7.37 15.73
C GLN A 24 0.09 7.04 14.30
N ALA A 25 1.18 6.28 14.19
CA ALA A 25 1.55 5.64 12.92
C ALA A 25 0.64 4.42 12.70
N LEU A 26 0.14 4.26 11.48
CA LEU A 26 -0.62 3.07 11.13
C LEU A 26 0.31 1.85 11.13
N ARG A 27 -0.16 0.71 11.64
CA ARG A 27 0.60 -0.54 11.58
C ARG A 27 0.55 -1.12 10.16
N LEU A 28 1.65 -1.69 9.68
CA LEU A 28 1.71 -2.35 8.36
C LEU A 28 0.67 -3.48 8.22
N GLU A 29 0.41 -4.20 9.31
CA GLU A 29 -0.61 -5.27 9.38
C GLU A 29 -2.02 -4.77 9.08
N SER A 30 -2.29 -3.51 9.40
CA SER A 30 -3.58 -2.88 9.15
C SER A 30 -3.83 -2.66 7.67
N GLY A 31 -2.80 -2.65 6.82
CA GLY A 31 -2.92 -2.43 5.37
C GLY A 31 -3.40 -1.03 4.97
N ILE A 32 -3.46 -0.80 3.67
CA ILE A 32 -3.89 0.46 3.05
C ILE A 32 -5.38 0.37 2.71
N LEU A 33 -6.17 1.36 3.10
CA LEU A 33 -7.60 1.39 2.80
C LEU A 33 -7.85 1.56 1.30
N VAL A 34 -8.67 0.68 0.72
CA VAL A 34 -9.09 0.72 -0.68
C VAL A 34 -10.57 1.07 -0.74
N LYS A 35 -10.91 2.15 -1.45
CA LYS A 35 -12.31 2.55 -1.66
C LYS A 35 -13.00 1.55 -2.58
N ARG A 36 -14.33 1.50 -2.50
CA ARG A 36 -15.17 0.79 -3.49
C ARG A 36 -15.84 1.79 -4.42
N TRP A 37 -16.25 1.34 -5.60
CA TRP A 37 -17.13 2.12 -6.45
C TRP A 37 -18.49 2.30 -5.77
N ALA A 38 -18.89 3.56 -5.54
CA ALA A 38 -20.17 3.86 -4.91
C ALA A 38 -21.37 3.64 -5.84
N THR A 39 -21.18 3.82 -7.15
CA THR A 39 -22.23 3.80 -8.19
C THR A 39 -21.68 3.23 -9.50
N GLY A 40 -22.59 2.97 -10.46
CA GLY A 40 -22.25 2.50 -11.81
C GLY A 40 -22.10 0.98 -11.93
N PRO A 41 -21.66 0.48 -13.10
CA PRO A 41 -21.56 -0.96 -13.39
C PRO A 41 -20.62 -1.73 -12.45
N ASN A 42 -19.61 -1.03 -11.91
CA ASN A 42 -18.64 -1.62 -10.98
C ASN A 42 -19.02 -1.41 -9.50
N LYS A 43 -20.25 -0.97 -9.19
CA LYS A 43 -20.67 -0.67 -7.83
C LYS A 43 -20.35 -1.83 -6.87
N GLY A 44 -19.77 -1.49 -5.72
CA GLY A 44 -19.34 -2.45 -4.71
C GLY A 44 -17.98 -3.11 -4.98
N GLN A 45 -17.46 -3.04 -6.21
CA GLN A 45 -16.14 -3.58 -6.52
C GLN A 45 -15.02 -2.68 -5.96
N PRO A 46 -13.84 -3.26 -5.67
CA PRO A 46 -12.64 -2.52 -5.34
C PRO A 46 -12.30 -1.42 -6.35
N LYS A 47 -11.89 -0.25 -5.84
CA LYS A 47 -11.38 0.88 -6.61
C LYS A 47 -10.00 1.29 -6.08
N PRO A 48 -8.96 0.47 -6.28
CA PRO A 48 -7.59 0.86 -5.95
C PRO A 48 -7.16 2.06 -6.80
N GLY A 49 -6.46 3.02 -6.20
CA GLY A 49 -5.78 4.06 -6.95
C GLY A 49 -4.64 3.49 -7.78
N THR A 50 -4.18 4.20 -8.81
CA THR A 50 -3.18 3.70 -9.78
C THR A 50 -1.91 3.13 -9.13
N VAL A 51 -1.43 3.75 -8.04
CA VAL A 51 -0.22 3.27 -7.33
C VAL A 51 -0.49 1.98 -6.55
N ILE A 52 -1.68 1.85 -5.95
CA ILE A 52 -2.11 0.62 -5.26
C ILE A 52 -2.29 -0.49 -6.29
N GLN A 53 -2.95 -0.21 -7.42
CA GLN A 53 -3.15 -1.18 -8.49
C GLN A 53 -1.82 -1.74 -9.00
N ARG A 54 -0.83 -0.87 -9.29
CA ARG A 54 0.51 -1.33 -9.71
C ARG A 54 1.19 -2.22 -8.67
N LYS A 55 1.03 -1.94 -7.38
CA LYS A 55 1.55 -2.79 -6.31
C LYS A 55 0.82 -4.14 -6.23
N LEU A 56 -0.49 -4.16 -6.49
CA LEU A 56 -1.27 -5.40 -6.62
C LEU A 56 -0.80 -6.21 -7.83
N ASP A 57 -0.63 -5.57 -9.00
CA ASP A 57 -0.17 -6.22 -10.23
C ASP A 57 1.23 -6.84 -10.07
N ARG A 58 2.09 -6.20 -9.25
CA ARG A 58 3.43 -6.71 -8.91
C ARG A 58 3.44 -7.73 -7.76
N GLY A 59 2.28 -8.04 -7.17
CA GLY A 59 2.17 -8.95 -6.03
C GLY A 59 2.81 -8.44 -4.73
N LEU A 60 3.04 -7.14 -4.61
CA LEU A 60 3.57 -6.50 -3.39
C LEU A 60 2.46 -6.23 -2.37
N LEU A 61 1.23 -6.10 -2.85
CA LEU A 61 0.04 -6.06 -2.02
C LEU A 61 -0.88 -7.21 -2.44
N GLU A 62 -1.66 -7.69 -1.49
CA GLU A 62 -2.83 -8.52 -1.76
C GLU A 62 -4.08 -7.78 -1.30
N LEU A 63 -5.17 -7.96 -2.04
CA LEU A 63 -6.47 -7.41 -1.70
C LEU A 63 -7.40 -8.59 -1.39
N ARG A 64 -7.66 -8.82 -0.11
CA ARG A 64 -8.63 -9.82 0.30
C ARG A 64 -9.98 -9.14 0.50
N ASP A 65 -10.91 -9.44 -0.39
CA ASP A 65 -12.28 -8.98 -0.28
C ASP A 65 -13.05 -9.93 0.65
N ASP A 66 -12.85 -9.76 1.95
CA ASP A 66 -13.51 -10.58 2.99
C ASP A 66 -14.97 -10.17 3.22
N CYS A 67 -15.60 -9.46 2.27
CA CYS A 67 -16.91 -8.81 2.40
C CYS A 67 -17.03 -7.84 3.58
N CYS A 68 -15.92 -7.49 4.25
CA CYS A 68 -15.90 -6.50 5.30
C CYS A 68 -16.22 -5.10 4.76
N HIS A 69 -16.80 -4.27 5.63
CA HIS A 69 -17.13 -2.88 5.31
C HIS A 69 -15.90 -2.08 4.86
N TRP A 70 -14.73 -2.37 5.46
CA TRP A 70 -13.45 -1.77 5.11
C TRP A 70 -12.59 -2.73 4.30
N LEU A 71 -12.46 -2.46 3.02
CA LEU A 71 -11.59 -3.19 2.12
C LEU A 71 -10.15 -2.68 2.24
N ARG A 72 -9.19 -3.56 2.52
CA ARG A 72 -7.80 -3.17 2.75
C ARG A 72 -6.81 -4.01 1.94
N ALA A 73 -5.86 -3.33 1.31
CA ALA A 73 -4.72 -3.97 0.66
C ALA A 73 -3.62 -4.20 1.69
N ARG A 74 -3.22 -5.46 1.89
CA ARG A 74 -2.18 -5.86 2.85
C ARG A 74 -0.88 -6.18 2.15
N PHE A 75 0.25 -5.97 2.82
CA PHE A 75 1.54 -6.35 2.27
C PHE A 75 1.68 -7.87 2.24
N THR A 76 2.12 -8.38 1.09
CA THR A 76 2.58 -9.76 0.96
C THR A 76 3.99 -9.88 1.54
N GLU A 77 4.52 -11.10 1.65
CA GLU A 77 5.94 -11.33 1.98
C GLU A 77 6.89 -10.57 1.03
N ALA A 78 6.58 -10.55 -0.27
CA ALA A 78 7.35 -9.78 -1.25
C ALA A 78 7.25 -8.27 -1.02
N GLY A 79 6.07 -7.79 -0.64
CA GLY A 79 5.84 -6.40 -0.24
C GLY A 79 6.65 -6.00 1.00
N LEU A 80 6.68 -6.86 2.02
CA LEU A 80 7.48 -6.64 3.22
C LEU A 80 8.98 -6.68 2.92
N ALA A 81 9.45 -7.58 2.07
CA ALA A 81 10.83 -7.61 1.61
C ALA A 81 11.21 -6.32 0.87
N ALA A 82 10.32 -5.80 0.01
CA ALA A 82 10.51 -4.51 -0.66
C ALA A 82 10.59 -3.33 0.34
N LEU A 83 9.79 -3.35 1.41
CA LEU A 83 9.88 -2.36 2.49
C LEU A 83 11.19 -2.46 3.27
N ARG A 84 11.66 -3.68 3.58
CA ARG A 84 12.95 -3.90 4.26
C ARG A 84 14.12 -3.39 3.42
N HIS A 85 14.15 -3.75 2.14
CA HIS A 85 15.16 -3.24 1.19
C HIS A 85 15.11 -1.71 1.08
N MET A 86 13.93 -1.10 1.09
CA MET A 86 13.81 0.36 1.12
C MET A 86 14.35 0.96 2.42
N ALA A 87 14.15 0.31 3.57
CA ALA A 87 14.61 0.79 4.87
C ALA A 87 16.14 0.70 5.05
N GLU A 88 16.79 -0.25 4.37
CA GLU A 88 18.25 -0.38 4.31
C GLU A 88 18.91 0.77 3.54
N ASP A 89 18.20 1.37 2.57
CA ASP A 89 18.66 2.56 1.86
C ASP A 89 18.30 3.84 2.62
N ALA A 90 19.27 4.40 3.34
CA ALA A 90 19.13 5.65 4.08
C ALA A 90 18.66 6.84 3.22
N ARG A 91 18.83 6.79 1.89
CA ARG A 91 18.36 7.83 0.96
C ARG A 91 16.94 7.58 0.45
N ALA A 92 16.40 6.38 0.62
CA ALA A 92 15.06 6.04 0.18
C ALA A 92 13.97 6.55 1.16
N LEU A 93 14.35 6.81 2.42
CA LEU A 93 13.50 7.39 3.46
C LEU A 93 14.19 8.61 4.11
N PRO A 94 14.34 9.74 3.38
CA PRO A 94 14.88 10.93 4.01
C PRO A 94 13.99 11.34 5.20
N PRO A 95 14.56 11.74 6.36
CA PRO A 95 13.76 12.30 7.44
C PRO A 95 12.90 13.45 6.89
N GLY A 96 11.68 13.60 7.41
CA GLY A 96 10.83 14.71 6.99
C GLY A 96 11.51 16.03 7.26
N GLU A 97 11.37 16.99 6.34
CA GLU A 97 11.54 18.41 6.67
C GLU A 97 10.68 18.78 7.88
#